data_AF-A0A9D7KP83-F1
#
_entry.id   AF-A0A9D7KP83-F1
#
_cell.length_a   1.000
_cell.length_b   1.000
_cell.length_c   1.000
_cell.angle_alpha   90.00
_cell.angle_beta   90.00
_cell.angle_gamma   90.00
#
_symmetry.space_group_name_H-M   'P 1'
#
loop_
_entity.id
_entity.type
_entity.pdbx_description
1 polymer ?
#
loop_
_entity_poly.entity_id
_entity_poly.type
_entity_poly.pdbx_seq_one_letter_code
_entity_poly.pdbx_strand_id
1 'polypeptide(L)'
;MTHDTLIIYAVHLKASTGDTNALKRAAEVDSLRKVTDKLHSGANFLVLGDFNIYSSNEAAYTKLLSTTGSGYFIDYLKDSMSGTWNKAIYSRYHTQSPRTRSFQGGATGGMDDRFDIILMSPKIMENGGITFVPGSYTAYGNDGNHYNDSINRTHQYCSGSNNRRCNSLFIRPYTRICEFKFRHTTSG
;
A
#
# COMPACT_ATOMS: atom_id res chain seq x y z
N MET A 1 20.68 1.10 -20.51
CA MET A 1 19.21 1.14 -20.47
C MET A 1 18.81 2.50 -19.94
N THR A 2 17.91 3.17 -20.64
CA THR A 2 17.50 4.55 -20.33
C THR A 2 16.70 4.54 -19.03
N HIS A 3 16.93 5.52 -18.16
CA HIS A 3 16.28 5.64 -16.84
C HIS A 3 14.82 6.13 -16.97
N ASP A 4 14.16 5.85 -18.09
CA ASP A 4 12.88 6.41 -18.54
C ASP A 4 11.71 5.41 -18.43
N THR A 5 12.01 4.13 -18.20
CA THR A 5 11.00 3.07 -18.14
C THR A 5 10.60 2.80 -16.69
N LEU A 6 9.29 2.82 -16.42
CA LEU A 6 8.67 2.38 -15.16
C LEU A 6 7.91 1.08 -15.37
N ILE A 7 8.26 0.04 -14.60
CA ILE A 7 7.57 -1.25 -14.63
C ILE A 7 6.59 -1.32 -13.45
N ILE A 8 5.32 -1.62 -13.73
CA ILE A 8 4.26 -1.68 -12.72
C ILE A 8 3.72 -3.11 -12.65
N TYR A 9 3.80 -3.70 -11.47
CA TYR A 9 3.12 -4.94 -11.13
C TYR A 9 1.86 -4.64 -10.33
N ALA A 10 0.77 -5.37 -10.62
CA ALA A 10 -0.45 -5.32 -9.83
C ALA A 10 -0.64 -6.66 -9.11
N VAL A 11 -1.06 -6.63 -7.86
CA VAL A 11 -1.35 -7.83 -7.06
C VAL A 11 -2.73 -7.77 -6.42
N HIS A 12 -3.31 -8.95 -6.26
CA HIS A 12 -4.38 -9.21 -5.32
C HIS A 12 -4.05 -10.56 -4.68
N LEU A 13 -3.34 -10.52 -3.54
CA LEU A 13 -2.81 -11.72 -2.90
C LEU A 13 -3.92 -12.49 -2.17
N LYS A 14 -3.62 -13.72 -1.79
CA LYS A 14 -4.56 -14.61 -1.09
C LYS A 14 -5.22 -13.92 0.11
N ALA A 15 -6.54 -13.73 0.01
CA ALA A 15 -7.37 -13.20 1.07
C ALA A 15 -7.52 -14.15 2.28
N SER A 16 -8.14 -13.63 3.35
CA SER A 16 -8.42 -14.30 4.63
C SER A 16 -7.21 -14.48 5.56
N THR A 17 -7.50 -14.53 6.86
CA THR A 17 -6.54 -14.72 7.95
C THR A 17 -6.13 -16.19 8.11
N GLY A 18 -5.16 -16.45 9.00
CA GLY A 18 -4.70 -17.79 9.38
C GLY A 18 -3.47 -18.26 8.60
N ASP A 19 -2.70 -19.16 9.23
CA ASP A 19 -1.36 -19.55 8.80
C ASP A 19 -1.33 -20.12 7.38
N THR A 20 -2.30 -20.96 7.03
CA THR A 20 -2.41 -21.53 5.68
C THR A 20 -2.55 -20.44 4.60
N ASN A 21 -3.28 -19.36 4.89
CA ASN A 21 -3.46 -18.26 3.94
C ASN A 21 -2.21 -17.36 3.91
N ALA A 22 -1.57 -17.12 5.06
CA ALA A 22 -0.31 -16.38 5.14
C ALA A 22 0.82 -17.08 4.37
N LEU A 23 0.91 -18.42 4.43
CA LEU A 23 1.87 -19.21 3.65
C LEU A 23 1.59 -19.12 2.14
N LYS A 24 0.32 -19.10 1.72
CA LYS A 24 -0.05 -18.90 0.31
C LYS A 24 0.38 -17.52 -0.20
N ARG A 25 0.12 -16.45 0.56
CA ARG A 25 0.63 -15.10 0.24
C ARG A 25 2.15 -15.08 0.14
N ALA A 26 2.84 -15.78 1.04
CA ALA A 26 4.31 -15.86 1.00
C ALA A 26 4.82 -16.58 -0.27
N ALA A 27 4.11 -17.59 -0.77
CA ALA A 27 4.44 -18.29 -2.01
C ALA A 27 4.13 -17.45 -3.28
N GLU A 28 3.05 -16.67 -3.25
CA GLU A 28 2.72 -15.70 -4.29
C GLU A 28 3.79 -14.60 -4.37
N VAL A 29 4.22 -14.07 -3.22
CA VAL A 29 5.34 -13.12 -3.12
C VAL A 29 6.65 -13.74 -3.61
N ASP A 30 6.95 -15.01 -3.30
CA ASP A 30 8.15 -15.67 -3.84
C ASP A 30 8.14 -15.68 -5.37
N SER A 31 6.97 -15.88 -5.97
CA SER A 31 6.81 -15.92 -7.41
C SER A 31 7.01 -14.53 -8.03
N LEU A 32 6.50 -13.48 -7.37
CA LEU A 32 6.79 -12.09 -7.74
C LEU A 32 8.28 -11.76 -7.61
N ARG A 33 8.91 -12.12 -6.47
CA ARG A 33 10.34 -11.84 -6.21
C ARG A 33 11.22 -12.48 -7.27
N LYS A 34 10.95 -13.74 -7.67
CA LYS A 34 11.63 -14.44 -8.79
C LYS A 34 11.58 -13.69 -10.12
N VAL A 35 10.53 -12.91 -10.38
CA VAL A 35 10.44 -12.06 -11.58
C VAL A 35 11.24 -10.79 -11.38
N THR A 36 11.05 -10.09 -10.26
CA THR A 36 11.74 -8.82 -9.99
C THR A 36 13.25 -8.97 -9.82
N ASP A 37 13.74 -10.10 -9.32
CA ASP A 37 15.17 -10.38 -9.16
C ASP A 37 15.87 -10.59 -10.50
N LYS A 38 15.12 -10.84 -11.58
CA LYS A 38 15.65 -10.92 -12.95
C LYS A 38 15.73 -9.57 -13.63
N LEU A 39 15.16 -8.51 -13.03
CA LEU A 39 15.29 -7.17 -13.57
C LEU A 39 16.74 -6.68 -13.43
N HIS A 40 17.17 -5.85 -14.37
CA HIS A 40 18.48 -5.22 -14.29
C HIS A 40 18.57 -4.31 -13.04
N SER A 41 19.79 -4.13 -12.50
CA SER A 41 20.05 -3.40 -11.24
C SER A 41 19.64 -1.92 -11.23
N GLY A 42 19.34 -1.35 -12.39
CA GLY A 42 18.87 0.04 -12.56
C GLY A 42 17.38 0.16 -12.82
N ALA A 43 16.60 -0.91 -12.69
CA ALA A 43 15.19 -0.90 -13.05
C ALA A 43 14.36 -0.06 -12.07
N ASN A 44 13.52 0.83 -12.63
CA ASN A 44 12.45 1.46 -11.87
C ASN A 44 11.23 0.55 -11.94
N PHE A 45 10.86 -0.04 -10.81
CA PHE A 45 9.69 -0.89 -10.73
C PHE A 45 8.93 -0.66 -9.43
N LEU A 46 7.63 -0.87 -9.47
CA LEU A 46 6.78 -0.84 -8.29
C LEU A 46 5.76 -1.96 -8.35
N VAL A 47 5.24 -2.33 -7.19
CA VAL A 47 4.09 -3.23 -7.08
C VAL A 47 3.01 -2.53 -6.27
N LEU A 48 1.76 -2.66 -6.73
CA LEU A 48 0.61 -2.08 -6.07
C LEU A 48 -0.59 -3.02 -6.08
N GLY A 49 -1.54 -2.79 -5.17
CA GLY A 49 -2.81 -3.49 -5.12
C GLY A 49 -3.14 -3.98 -3.71
N ASP A 50 -4.01 -4.98 -3.64
CA ASP A 50 -4.48 -5.57 -2.39
C ASP A 50 -3.55 -6.72 -1.96
N PHE A 51 -2.74 -6.48 -0.93
CA PHE A 51 -1.82 -7.48 -0.42
C PHE A 51 -2.46 -8.45 0.57
N ASN A 52 -3.61 -8.16 1.15
CA ASN A 52 -4.23 -8.98 2.21
C ASN A 52 -3.24 -9.39 3.33
N ILE A 53 -2.24 -8.55 3.64
CA ILE A 53 -1.24 -8.79 4.69
C ILE A 53 -1.71 -8.11 5.98
N TYR A 54 -1.55 -8.79 7.12
CA TYR A 54 -2.12 -8.34 8.40
C TYR A 54 -1.08 -7.78 9.38
N SER A 55 0.21 -7.90 9.07
CA SER A 55 1.29 -7.62 10.01
C SER A 55 2.61 -7.39 9.30
N SER A 56 3.44 -6.50 9.85
CA SER A 56 4.83 -6.32 9.40
C SER A 56 5.71 -7.56 9.64
N ASN A 57 5.23 -8.53 10.43
CA ASN A 57 5.95 -9.76 10.75
C ASN A 57 5.53 -10.93 9.83
N GLU A 58 4.54 -10.73 8.97
CA GLU A 58 4.08 -11.78 8.07
C GLU A 58 5.15 -12.12 7.02
N ALA A 59 5.37 -13.41 6.75
CA ALA A 59 6.43 -13.87 5.84
C ALA A 59 6.34 -13.25 4.44
N ALA A 60 5.13 -13.00 3.92
CA ALA A 60 4.93 -12.31 2.65
C ALA A 60 5.51 -10.89 2.67
N TYR A 61 5.27 -10.13 3.75
CA TYR A 61 5.78 -8.77 3.90
C TYR A 61 7.30 -8.73 4.04
N THR A 62 7.85 -9.59 4.90
CA THR A 62 9.30 -9.65 5.12
C THR A 62 10.05 -10.05 3.85
N LYS A 63 9.49 -10.93 3.02
CA LYS A 63 10.06 -11.30 1.71
C LYS A 63 10.02 -10.17 0.68
N LEU A 64 8.96 -9.36 0.66
CA LEU A 64 8.89 -8.17 -0.20
C LEU A 64 10.01 -7.17 0.10
N LEU A 65 10.31 -6.99 1.38
CA LEU A 65 11.33 -6.03 1.86
C LEU A 65 12.73 -6.64 2.01
N SER A 66 12.86 -7.96 1.90
CA SER A 66 14.13 -8.65 2.06
C SER A 66 15.11 -8.21 0.98
N THR A 67 16.25 -7.68 1.39
CA THR A 67 17.35 -7.24 0.52
C THR A 67 18.17 -8.42 -0.02
N THR A 68 17.74 -9.66 0.19
CA THR A 68 18.28 -10.82 -0.51
C THR A 68 17.82 -10.77 -1.97
N GLY A 69 18.75 -10.53 -2.90
CA GLY A 69 18.45 -10.29 -4.32
C GLY A 69 18.18 -8.81 -4.62
N SER A 70 18.19 -8.44 -5.90
CA SER A 70 18.09 -7.03 -6.36
C SER A 70 16.65 -6.55 -6.59
N GLY A 71 15.67 -7.45 -6.64
CA GLY A 71 14.28 -7.12 -6.95
C GLY A 71 13.43 -6.68 -5.75
N TYR A 72 14.05 -6.37 -4.62
CA TYR A 72 13.33 -6.05 -3.38
C TYR A 72 12.62 -4.71 -3.48
N PHE A 73 11.68 -4.49 -2.56
CA PHE A 73 10.90 -3.26 -2.51
C PHE A 73 11.12 -2.51 -1.21
N ILE A 74 10.72 -1.24 -1.24
CA ILE A 74 10.68 -0.33 -0.10
C ILE A 74 9.22 0.06 0.13
N ASP A 75 8.77 -0.11 1.37
CA ASP A 75 7.54 0.50 1.88
C ASP A 75 7.87 1.85 2.52
N TYR A 76 7.29 2.93 1.98
CA TYR A 76 7.49 4.27 2.50
C TYR A 76 6.93 4.46 3.92
N LEU A 77 5.92 3.66 4.31
CA LEU A 77 5.30 3.72 5.63
C LEU A 77 5.83 2.66 6.61
N LYS A 78 6.91 1.93 6.27
CA LYS A 78 7.38 0.78 7.07
C LYS A 78 7.63 1.12 8.55
N ASP A 79 8.14 2.32 8.83
CA ASP A 79 8.49 2.76 10.19
C ASP A 79 7.28 3.33 10.95
N SER A 80 6.14 3.51 10.27
CA SER A 80 4.91 4.04 10.87
C SER A 80 3.99 2.95 11.43
N MET A 81 4.18 1.69 11.01
CA MET A 81 3.34 0.55 11.40
C MET A 81 4.18 -0.71 11.62
N SER A 82 4.27 -1.16 12.87
CA SER A 82 4.98 -2.39 13.25
C SER A 82 4.08 -3.39 13.98
N GLY A 83 4.43 -4.66 13.85
CA GLY A 83 3.64 -5.78 14.34
C GLY A 83 2.30 -5.89 13.60
N THR A 84 1.27 -6.33 14.32
CA THR A 84 -0.10 -6.43 13.80
C THR A 84 -0.67 -5.07 13.45
N TRP A 85 -1.19 -4.94 12.23
CA TRP A 85 -1.74 -3.70 11.69
C TRP A 85 -3.16 -3.40 12.17
N ASN A 86 -3.91 -4.44 12.53
CA ASN A 86 -5.22 -4.34 13.14
C ASN A 86 -5.22 -3.71 14.54
N LYS A 87 -4.96 -2.40 14.61
CA LYS A 87 -4.92 -1.61 15.84
C LYS A 87 -5.40 -0.19 15.58
N ALA A 88 -6.16 0.36 16.53
CA ALA A 88 -6.68 1.73 16.44
C ALA A 88 -5.60 2.81 16.22
N ILE A 89 -4.39 2.61 16.75
CA ILE A 89 -3.24 3.52 16.55
C ILE A 89 -2.80 3.64 15.08
N TYR A 90 -3.13 2.64 14.25
CA TYR A 90 -2.80 2.60 12.84
C TYR A 90 -3.98 2.96 11.94
N SER A 91 -5.13 3.31 12.53
CA SER A 91 -6.37 3.67 11.81
C SER A 91 -6.11 4.56 10.61
N ARG A 92 -5.37 5.66 10.78
CA ARG A 92 -4.98 6.61 9.70
C ARG A 92 -4.25 6.01 8.50
N TYR A 93 -3.83 4.76 8.57
CA TYR A 93 -3.14 4.02 7.51
C TYR A 93 -3.96 2.84 6.98
N HIS A 94 -5.13 2.56 7.57
CA HIS A 94 -5.99 1.47 7.11
C HIS A 94 -6.63 1.81 5.77
N THR A 95 -6.64 0.82 4.89
CA THR A 95 -7.13 0.91 3.51
C THR A 95 -8.19 -0.13 3.19
N GLN A 96 -8.42 -1.09 4.10
CA GLN A 96 -9.47 -2.10 3.97
C GLN A 96 -10.87 -1.50 3.79
N SER A 97 -11.73 -2.27 3.13
CA SER A 97 -13.17 -2.00 2.98
C SER A 97 -13.80 -1.48 4.28
N PRO A 98 -14.49 -0.31 4.25
CA PRO A 98 -15.23 0.21 5.42
C PRO A 98 -16.44 -0.64 5.79
N ARG A 99 -16.77 -1.68 5.03
CA ARG A 99 -18.06 -2.34 5.16
C ARG A 99 -18.06 -3.24 6.41
N THR A 100 -19.00 -2.97 7.30
CA THR A 100 -19.32 -3.86 8.43
C THR A 100 -20.39 -4.90 8.06
N ARG A 101 -21.08 -4.75 6.92
CA ARG A 101 -22.10 -5.69 6.41
C ARG A 101 -21.85 -6.07 4.95
N SER A 102 -22.08 -7.34 4.62
CA SER A 102 -21.90 -7.86 3.25
C SER A 102 -23.02 -7.37 2.35
N PHE A 103 -22.66 -6.83 1.18
CA PHE A 103 -23.58 -6.46 0.11
C PHE A 103 -22.84 -6.56 -1.22
N GLN A 104 -23.43 -7.29 -2.18
CA GLN A 104 -22.91 -7.46 -3.55
C GLN A 104 -21.43 -7.92 -3.64
N GLY A 105 -20.97 -8.76 -2.71
CA GLY A 105 -19.62 -9.34 -2.75
C GLY A 105 -18.50 -8.50 -2.12
N GLY A 106 -18.82 -7.39 -1.45
CA GLY A 106 -17.82 -6.61 -0.71
C GLY A 106 -17.30 -7.31 0.55
N ALA A 107 -15.98 -7.26 0.78
CA ALA A 107 -15.35 -7.77 1.99
C ALA A 107 -15.88 -7.04 3.24
N THR A 108 -16.27 -7.81 4.25
CA THR A 108 -16.74 -7.35 5.56
C THR A 108 -15.61 -7.39 6.58
N GLY A 109 -15.65 -6.51 7.58
CA GLY A 109 -14.69 -6.54 8.68
C GLY A 109 -14.48 -5.20 9.36
N GLY A 110 -15.01 -4.11 8.78
CA GLY A 110 -14.67 -2.76 9.22
C GLY A 110 -13.28 -2.35 8.72
N MET A 111 -12.94 -1.08 8.88
CA MET A 111 -11.68 -0.52 8.37
C MET A 111 -10.54 -0.70 9.37
N ASP A 112 -9.99 -1.90 9.44
CA ASP A 112 -9.05 -2.30 10.49
C ASP A 112 -7.66 -2.76 10.00
N ASP A 113 -7.43 -3.01 8.71
CA ASP A 113 -6.08 -3.29 8.18
C ASP A 113 -5.65 -2.40 7.00
N ARG A 114 -4.35 -2.45 6.68
CA ARG A 114 -3.72 -1.80 5.50
C ARG A 114 -3.44 -2.85 4.42
N PHE A 115 -4.38 -3.07 3.53
CA PHE A 115 -4.25 -4.05 2.45
C PHE A 115 -3.79 -3.44 1.13
N ASP A 116 -4.30 -2.26 0.79
CA ASP A 116 -3.85 -1.53 -0.38
C ASP A 116 -2.50 -0.85 -0.11
N ILE A 117 -1.46 -1.35 -0.77
CA ILE A 117 -0.09 -0.87 -0.60
C ILE A 117 0.51 -0.56 -1.96
N ILE A 118 1.33 0.49 -2.04
CA ILE A 118 2.27 0.74 -3.14
C ILE A 118 3.68 0.57 -2.58
N LEU A 119 4.44 -0.38 -3.12
CA LEU A 119 5.84 -0.64 -2.79
C LEU A 119 6.73 -0.32 -4.00
N MET A 120 7.87 0.29 -3.76
CA MET A 120 8.72 0.85 -4.82
C MET A 120 10.11 0.25 -4.80
N SER A 121 10.75 0.12 -5.97
CA SER A 121 12.15 -0.31 -6.05
C SER A 121 13.09 0.72 -5.43
N PRO A 122 14.29 0.31 -4.99
CA PRO A 122 15.30 1.24 -4.48
C PRO A 122 15.62 2.37 -5.45
N LYS A 123 15.63 2.08 -6.76
CA LYS A 123 15.95 3.07 -7.80
C LYS A 123 14.93 4.21 -7.88
N ILE A 124 13.66 3.93 -7.64
CA ILE A 124 12.62 4.96 -7.55
C ILE A 124 12.82 5.86 -6.31
N MET A 125 13.40 5.32 -5.24
CA MET A 125 13.67 6.07 -4.01
C MET A 125 14.95 6.92 -4.08
N GLU A 126 15.77 6.71 -5.10
CA GLU A 126 16.97 7.47 -5.39
C GLU A 126 16.70 8.62 -6.37
N ASN A 127 17.56 9.65 -6.37
CA ASN A 127 17.52 10.68 -7.39
C ASN A 127 17.97 10.09 -8.74
N GLY A 128 17.11 10.15 -9.76
CA GLY A 128 17.38 9.55 -11.06
C GLY A 128 16.41 10.02 -12.14
N GLY A 129 16.20 9.18 -13.15
CA GLY A 129 15.26 9.44 -14.23
C GLY A 129 13.80 9.39 -13.76
N ILE A 130 13.45 8.47 -12.86
CA ILE A 130 12.14 8.37 -12.21
C ILE A 130 12.37 8.37 -10.71
N THR A 131 11.84 9.38 -10.01
CA THR A 131 12.10 9.56 -8.57
C THR A 131 10.81 9.84 -7.83
N PHE A 132 10.57 9.08 -6.75
CA PHE A 132 9.49 9.33 -5.81
C PHE A 132 9.70 10.65 -5.07
N VAL A 133 8.64 11.42 -4.87
CA VAL A 133 8.69 12.68 -4.10
C VAL A 133 8.42 12.40 -2.62
N PRO A 134 9.40 12.58 -1.73
CA PRO A 134 9.19 12.38 -0.29
C PRO A 134 8.06 13.24 0.26
N GLY A 135 7.28 12.69 1.19
CA GLY A 135 6.12 13.35 1.78
C GLY A 135 4.86 13.37 0.92
N SER A 136 4.92 12.84 -0.32
CA SER A 136 3.75 12.78 -1.21
C SER A 136 2.84 11.57 -0.98
N TYR A 137 3.29 10.57 -0.22
CA TYR A 137 2.56 9.31 -0.03
C TYR A 137 1.43 9.46 0.99
N THR A 138 0.22 9.06 0.61
CA THR A 138 -0.95 8.99 1.50
C THR A 138 -1.66 7.65 1.32
N ALA A 139 -1.83 6.90 2.40
CA ALA A 139 -2.67 5.70 2.42
C ALA A 139 -4.15 6.11 2.53
N TYR A 140 -4.87 6.12 1.41
CA TYR A 140 -6.28 6.50 1.40
C TYR A 140 -7.17 5.32 1.80
N GLY A 141 -7.88 5.49 2.90
CA GLY A 141 -8.91 4.57 3.36
C GLY A 141 -9.62 5.15 4.57
N ASN A 142 -8.93 5.23 5.70
CA ASN A 142 -9.45 5.80 6.95
C ASN A 142 -9.06 7.26 7.10
N ASP A 143 -9.95 8.05 7.70
CA ASP A 143 -9.62 9.40 8.17
C ASP A 143 -8.90 9.39 9.53
N GLY A 144 -8.73 8.20 10.13
CA GLY A 144 -8.12 7.99 11.45
C GLY A 144 -9.13 7.93 12.60
N ASN A 145 -10.43 8.07 12.33
CA ASN A 145 -11.47 8.10 13.37
C ASN A 145 -12.40 6.87 13.34
N HIS A 146 -12.23 5.95 12.39
CA HIS A 146 -13.18 4.86 12.13
C HIS A 146 -12.49 3.47 12.15
N TYR A 147 -11.87 3.11 13.29
CA TYR A 147 -11.29 1.77 13.48
C TYR A 147 -12.38 0.71 13.66
N ASN A 148 -12.34 -0.36 12.86
CA ASN A 148 -13.34 -1.45 12.86
C ASN A 148 -14.78 -0.92 12.76
N ASP A 149 -14.95 0.16 11.99
CA ASP A 149 -16.22 0.82 11.82
C ASP A 149 -16.44 1.18 10.36
N SER A 150 -17.69 1.51 10.05
CA SER A 150 -18.04 2.08 8.78
C SER A 150 -17.60 3.54 8.72
N ILE A 151 -16.98 3.93 7.61
CA ILE A 151 -16.53 5.31 7.36
C ILE A 151 -17.68 6.33 7.38
N ASN A 152 -18.92 5.86 7.19
CA ASN A 152 -20.12 6.70 7.22
C ASN A 152 -20.83 6.74 8.58
N ARG A 153 -20.28 6.09 9.63
CA ARG A 153 -20.85 6.20 10.97
C ARG A 153 -20.60 7.61 11.47
N THR A 154 -21.66 8.30 11.88
CA THR A 154 -21.56 9.64 12.46
C THR A 154 -20.75 9.60 13.76
N HIS A 155 -19.55 10.17 13.74
CA HIS A 155 -18.81 10.49 14.95
C HIS A 155 -19.47 11.70 15.64
N GLN A 156 -19.54 11.73 16.99
CA GLN A 156 -20.17 12.84 17.74
C GLN A 156 -19.58 14.22 17.40
N TYR A 157 -18.36 14.27 16.86
CA TYR A 157 -17.68 15.48 16.38
C TYR A 157 -18.09 15.93 14.96
N CYS A 158 -18.88 15.18 14.21
CA CYS A 158 -19.42 15.59 12.90
C CYS A 158 -20.77 16.35 13.03
N SER A 159 -21.17 16.74 14.25
CA SER A 159 -22.44 17.44 14.56
C SER A 159 -22.37 18.98 14.49
N GLY A 160 -21.21 19.55 14.14
CA GLY A 160 -21.03 20.99 13.98
C GLY A 160 -20.12 21.33 12.80
N SER A 161 -20.71 21.80 11.71
CA SER A 161 -20.07 22.65 10.68
C SER A 161 -18.62 22.34 10.30
N ASN A 162 -18.29 21.09 9.97
CA ASN A 162 -17.14 20.72 9.11
C ASN A 162 -17.26 19.28 8.58
N ASN A 163 -18.40 18.98 7.95
CA ASN A 163 -18.75 17.69 7.33
C ASN A 163 -17.84 17.26 6.14
N ARG A 164 -16.69 17.92 5.95
CA ARG A 164 -15.76 17.71 4.83
C ARG A 164 -14.59 16.78 5.16
N ARG A 165 -14.43 16.37 6.43
CA ARG A 165 -13.36 15.46 6.88
C ARG A 165 -13.85 14.02 7.14
N CYS A 166 -15.14 13.80 7.40
CA CYS A 166 -15.67 12.50 7.83
C CYS A 166 -15.92 11.50 6.66
N ASN A 167 -15.38 11.71 5.44
CA ASN A 167 -15.56 10.81 4.30
C ASN A 167 -14.29 10.78 3.43
N SER A 168 -13.28 10.01 3.83
CA SER A 168 -12.05 9.75 3.06
C SER A 168 -12.27 8.88 1.81
N LEU A 169 -13.46 8.26 1.66
CA LEU A 169 -13.80 7.44 0.48
C LEU A 169 -14.27 8.26 -0.72
N PHE A 170 -14.55 9.56 -0.55
CA PHE A 170 -14.60 10.44 -1.71
C PHE A 170 -13.15 10.68 -2.15
N ILE A 171 -12.69 9.88 -3.11
CA ILE A 171 -11.65 10.30 -4.04
C ILE A 171 -12.15 11.63 -4.59
N ARG A 172 -11.69 12.73 -3.98
CA ARG A 172 -11.91 14.06 -4.51
C ARG A 172 -11.32 14.07 -5.91
N PRO A 173 -11.87 14.87 -6.85
CA PRO A 173 -11.12 15.18 -8.06
C PRO A 173 -9.70 15.58 -7.61
N TYR A 174 -8.67 14.94 -8.19
CA TYR A 174 -7.24 15.12 -7.88
C TYR A 174 -6.69 14.45 -6.61
N THR A 175 -7.32 13.39 -6.08
CA THR A 175 -6.74 12.61 -4.98
C THR A 175 -5.44 11.94 -5.41
N ARG A 176 -4.32 12.39 -4.83
CA ARG A 176 -2.97 11.93 -5.14
C ARG A 176 -2.46 10.98 -4.06
N ILE A 177 -2.28 9.70 -4.41
CA ILE A 177 -1.76 8.65 -3.52
C ILE A 177 -0.25 8.79 -3.30
N CYS A 178 0.50 9.08 -4.36
CA CYS A 178 1.93 9.38 -4.35
C CYS A 178 2.30 10.16 -5.62
N GLU A 179 3.47 10.80 -5.61
CA GLU A 179 4.00 11.56 -6.74
C GLU A 179 5.37 11.03 -7.18
N PHE A 180 5.55 10.96 -8.50
CA PHE A 180 6.82 10.63 -9.15
C PHE A 180 7.23 11.76 -10.09
N LYS A 181 8.52 12.10 -10.08
CA LYS A 181 9.14 13.05 -11.00
C LYS A 181 9.92 12.29 -12.06
N PHE A 182 9.68 12.65 -13.32
CA PHE A 182 10.40 12.13 -14.47
C PHE A 182 11.39 13.20 -14.93
N ARG A 183 12.68 12.91 -14.91
CA ARG A 183 13.71 13.80 -15.46
C ARG A 183 13.98 13.40 -16.91
N HIS A 184 13.73 14.32 -17.83
CA HIS A 184 14.17 14.19 -19.21
C HIS A 184 15.66 14.49 -19.28
N THR A 185 16.49 13.48 -19.52
CA THR A 185 17.89 13.71 -19.91
C THR A 185 17.90 14.04 -21.39
N THR A 186 18.04 15.32 -21.76
CA THR A 186 18.46 15.66 -23.13
C THR A 186 19.88 15.14 -23.31
N SER A 187 20.06 14.12 -24.17
CA SER A 187 21.38 13.74 -24.66
C SER A 187 21.95 14.92 -25.43
N GLY A 188 22.94 15.59 -24.86
CA GLY A 188 23.84 16.50 -25.57
C GLY A 188 24.95 15.74 -26.27
#